data_AF-A0A0F0KV64-F1
#
_entry.id   AF-A0A0F0KV64-F1
#
_cell.length_a   1.000
_cell.length_b   1.000
_cell.length_c   1.000
_cell.angle_alpha   90.00
_cell.angle_beta   90.00
_cell.angle_gamma   90.00
#
_symmetry.space_group_name_H-M   'P 1'
#
loop_
_entity.id
_entity.type
_entity.pdbx_description
1 polymer ?
#
loop_
_entity_poly.entity_id
_entity_poly.type
_entity_poly.pdbx_seq_one_letter_code
_entity_poly.pdbx_strand_id
1 'polypeptide(L)'
;MTIQRPSLDRAAELREEPDVLVRLRDDPTTRVVVVREGRVRVVDSALVRVAPDAVGAATWALLGRDADGTVLLLAAAPPETDALDTAPDEIWLGLRDLGGRIDGRESELLISAIALAGWLQDAAFCPTCGGETELRQAGWSRRCLVCGRQHFPRTDPAVIVAVESRDGERLLLGANANWGGRMFSCFAGFTEAGESLESTAYREIEEESGVRLSALRYVSSQPWPFPRSLMVGFRAVVDDESTARADGEEIIEVRWFTRAEIGSALAGDGPVGLPGPASIARALILDWYEDKA
;
A
#
# COMPACT_ATOMS: atom_id res chain seq x y z
N MET A 1 6.84 7.39 -0.14
CA MET A 1 5.62 6.86 -0.78
C MET A 1 4.32 7.28 -0.10
N THR A 2 4.38 8.03 1.01
CA THR A 2 3.21 8.75 1.53
C THR A 2 2.77 9.82 0.51
N ILE A 3 1.53 9.74 0.03
CA ILE A 3 1.00 10.67 -0.98
C ILE A 3 0.29 11.81 -0.25
N GLN A 4 0.92 12.99 -0.15
CA GLN A 4 0.32 14.16 0.50
C GLN A 4 -0.48 15.05 -0.45
N ARG A 5 -0.19 15.01 -1.75
CA ARG A 5 -0.96 15.69 -2.80
C ARG A 5 -1.09 14.74 -4.00
N PRO A 6 -2.30 14.56 -4.55
CA PRO A 6 -2.49 13.71 -5.71
C PRO A 6 -1.82 14.34 -6.94
N SER A 7 -1.09 13.51 -7.67
CA SER A 7 -0.51 13.81 -8.98
C SER A 7 -1.35 13.23 -10.13
N LEU A 8 -2.16 12.22 -9.83
CA LEU A 8 -3.11 11.60 -10.76
C LEU A 8 -4.50 12.22 -10.60
N ASP A 9 -5.04 12.81 -11.68
CA ASP A 9 -6.47 13.15 -11.74
C ASP A 9 -7.26 11.85 -11.88
N ARG A 10 -8.15 11.57 -10.92
CA ARG A 10 -8.95 10.34 -10.89
C ARG A 10 -10.02 10.28 -11.98
N ALA A 11 -10.32 11.41 -12.64
CA ALA A 11 -11.30 11.57 -13.71
C ALA A 11 -12.63 10.86 -13.40
N ALA A 12 -13.14 11.07 -12.19
CA ALA A 12 -14.30 10.35 -11.68
C ALA A 12 -15.57 10.63 -12.49
N GLU A 13 -15.67 11.81 -13.09
CA GLU A 13 -16.76 12.23 -13.98
C GLU A 13 -16.86 11.38 -15.25
N LEU A 14 -15.74 10.82 -15.74
CA LEU A 14 -15.75 9.94 -16.91
C LEU A 14 -16.35 8.57 -16.61
N ARG A 15 -16.36 8.14 -15.34
CA ARG A 15 -16.66 6.75 -14.97
C ARG A 15 -18.09 6.33 -15.33
N GLU A 16 -19.01 7.27 -15.32
CA GLU A 16 -20.44 7.03 -15.59
C GLU A 16 -20.84 7.28 -17.05
N GLU A 17 -19.91 7.79 -17.87
CA GLU A 17 -20.18 7.99 -19.29
C GLU A 17 -20.47 6.64 -19.97
N PRO A 18 -21.56 6.55 -20.76
CA PRO A 18 -21.85 5.36 -21.56
C PRO A 18 -20.68 5.01 -22.47
N ASP A 19 -20.34 3.72 -22.53
CA ASP A 19 -19.31 3.15 -23.41
C ASP A 19 -17.92 3.81 -23.30
N VAL A 20 -17.62 4.49 -22.18
CA VAL A 20 -16.38 5.24 -22.00
C VAL A 20 -15.12 4.39 -22.21
N LEU A 21 -15.12 3.14 -21.75
CA LEU A 21 -13.99 2.24 -21.94
C LEU A 21 -13.81 1.82 -23.40
N VAL A 22 -14.88 1.72 -24.18
CA VAL A 22 -14.79 1.45 -25.62
C VAL A 22 -14.18 2.65 -26.32
N ARG A 23 -14.78 3.84 -26.11
CA ARG A 23 -14.30 5.10 -26.68
C ARG A 23 -12.83 5.37 -26.37
N LEU A 24 -12.41 5.17 -25.12
CA LEU A 24 -11.02 5.41 -24.71
C LEU A 24 -10.04 4.37 -25.27
N ARG A 25 -10.48 3.13 -25.49
CA ARG A 25 -9.64 2.11 -26.15
C ARG A 25 -9.45 2.37 -27.65
N ASP A 26 -10.43 3.01 -28.29
CA ASP A 26 -10.33 3.40 -29.70
C ASP A 26 -9.54 4.70 -29.92
N ASP A 27 -9.25 5.44 -28.84
CA ASP A 27 -8.48 6.69 -28.89
C ASP A 27 -6.96 6.41 -28.89
N PRO A 28 -6.21 6.77 -29.95
CA PRO A 28 -4.78 6.52 -30.05
C PRO A 28 -3.93 7.37 -29.08
N THR A 29 -4.52 8.39 -28.44
CA THR A 29 -3.86 9.21 -27.42
C THR A 29 -3.93 8.57 -26.03
N THR A 30 -4.85 7.65 -25.79
CA THR A 30 -4.95 6.90 -24.54
C THR A 30 -3.71 6.04 -24.34
N ARG A 31 -3.30 5.90 -23.07
CA ARG A 31 -2.23 4.98 -22.66
C ARG A 31 -2.73 3.98 -21.64
N VAL A 32 -2.09 2.82 -21.60
CA VAL A 32 -2.51 1.70 -20.75
C VAL A 32 -1.35 1.26 -19.87
N VAL A 33 -1.62 1.12 -18.57
CA VAL A 33 -0.76 0.40 -17.63
C VAL A 33 -1.27 -1.04 -17.56
N VAL A 34 -0.38 -1.99 -17.88
CA VAL A 34 -0.69 -3.42 -17.82
C VAL A 34 -0.22 -3.97 -16.48
N VAL A 35 -1.14 -4.58 -15.74
CA VAL A 35 -0.84 -5.29 -14.48
C VAL A 35 -1.08 -6.77 -14.69
N ARG A 36 -0.10 -7.58 -14.31
CA ARG A 36 -0.17 -9.04 -14.34
C ARG A 36 0.32 -9.58 -13.00
N GLU A 37 -0.52 -10.35 -12.31
CA GLU A 37 -0.20 -10.98 -11.02
C GLU A 37 0.43 -10.01 -9.99
N GLY A 38 -0.12 -8.79 -9.89
CA GLY A 38 0.38 -7.75 -8.97
C GLY A 38 1.71 -7.11 -9.38
N ARG A 39 2.19 -7.37 -10.60
CA ARG A 39 3.43 -6.79 -11.15
C ARG A 39 3.12 -5.89 -12.34
N VAL A 40 4.02 -4.92 -12.57
CA VAL A 40 4.02 -4.05 -13.74
C VAL A 40 5.38 -4.08 -14.42
N ARG A 41 5.44 -3.65 -15.68
CA ARG A 41 6.70 -3.37 -16.38
C ARG A 41 7.20 -1.98 -16.01
N VAL A 42 8.50 -1.87 -15.69
CA VAL A 42 9.19 -0.61 -15.39
C VAL A 42 10.45 -0.50 -16.23
N VAL A 43 10.68 0.67 -16.81
CA VAL A 43 11.90 1.04 -17.56
C VAL A 43 12.35 2.41 -17.05
N ASP A 44 13.63 2.59 -16.77
CA ASP A 44 14.21 3.86 -16.27
C ASP A 44 13.41 4.47 -15.09
N SER A 45 13.00 3.62 -14.15
CA SER A 45 12.20 4.01 -12.97
C SER A 45 10.80 4.59 -13.27
N ALA A 46 10.27 4.38 -14.48
CA ALA A 46 8.90 4.76 -14.85
C ALA A 46 8.08 3.54 -15.29
N LEU A 47 6.79 3.56 -15.01
CA LEU A 47 5.86 2.53 -15.47
C LEU A 47 5.74 2.59 -16.99
N VAL A 48 5.89 1.42 -17.61
CA VAL A 48 5.67 1.27 -19.05
C VAL A 48 4.20 1.49 -19.35
N ARG A 49 3.95 2.39 -20.30
CA ARG A 49 2.64 2.78 -20.80
C ARG A 49 2.55 2.38 -22.27
N VAL A 50 1.58 1.54 -22.62
CA VAL A 50 1.40 1.05 -24.00
C VAL A 50 0.16 1.65 -24.66
N ALA A 51 0.06 1.56 -25.97
CA ALA A 51 -1.17 1.89 -26.69
C ALA A 51 -2.24 0.80 -26.45
N PRO A 52 -3.55 1.13 -26.53
CA PRO A 52 -4.62 0.16 -26.27
C PRO A 52 -4.63 -1.06 -27.20
N ASP A 53 -4.18 -0.91 -28.45
CA ASP A 53 -4.10 -1.96 -29.46
C ASP A 53 -2.97 -2.97 -29.20
N ALA A 54 -1.98 -2.61 -28.40
CA ALA A 54 -0.90 -3.49 -27.95
C ALA A 54 -1.32 -4.42 -26.80
N VAL A 55 -2.54 -4.29 -26.27
CA VAL A 55 -3.03 -5.06 -25.13
C VAL A 55 -3.95 -6.18 -25.60
N GLY A 56 -3.61 -7.42 -25.22
CA GLY A 56 -4.43 -8.60 -25.47
C GLY A 56 -5.67 -8.70 -24.56
N ALA A 57 -6.08 -9.93 -24.26
CA ALA A 57 -7.19 -10.18 -23.34
C ALA A 57 -6.88 -9.62 -21.94
N ALA A 58 -7.77 -8.78 -21.41
CA ALA A 58 -7.63 -8.16 -20.10
C ALA A 58 -8.99 -7.72 -19.55
N THR A 59 -9.06 -7.54 -18.24
CA THR A 59 -10.15 -6.79 -17.59
C THR A 59 -9.76 -5.32 -17.52
N TRP A 60 -10.59 -4.44 -18.06
CA TRP A 60 -10.27 -3.03 -18.26
C TRP A 60 -10.88 -2.12 -17.19
N ALA A 61 -10.16 -1.07 -16.82
CA ALA A 61 -10.68 0.02 -16.01
C ALA A 61 -10.04 1.36 -16.36
N LEU A 62 -10.66 2.47 -15.96
CA LEU A 62 -10.08 3.81 -16.05
C LEU A 62 -9.19 4.05 -14.83
N LEU A 63 -7.91 4.41 -15.01
CA LEU A 63 -7.06 4.86 -13.91
C LEU A 63 -7.23 6.35 -13.63
N GLY A 64 -7.41 7.14 -14.69
CA GLY A 64 -7.57 8.58 -14.58
C GLY A 64 -6.91 9.33 -15.74
N ARG A 65 -6.42 10.54 -15.46
CA ARG A 65 -5.57 11.33 -16.34
C ARG A 65 -4.24 11.61 -15.67
N ASP A 66 -3.18 11.48 -16.44
CA ASP A 66 -1.84 11.86 -16.01
C ASP A 66 -1.69 13.39 -15.96
N ALA A 67 -0.57 13.88 -15.43
CA ALA A 67 -0.36 15.33 -15.20
C ALA A 67 -0.43 16.19 -16.48
N ASP A 68 -0.15 15.60 -17.65
CA ASP A 68 -0.25 16.25 -18.96
C ASP A 68 -1.65 16.13 -19.60
N GLY A 69 -2.60 15.54 -18.90
CA GLY A 69 -3.96 15.29 -19.37
C GLY A 69 -4.14 13.97 -20.12
N THR A 70 -3.07 13.19 -20.35
CA THR A 70 -3.15 11.88 -21.03
C THR A 70 -4.07 10.94 -20.26
N VAL A 71 -5.07 10.37 -20.93
CA VAL A 71 -5.96 9.39 -20.31
C VAL A 71 -5.23 8.07 -20.10
N LEU A 72 -5.32 7.54 -18.89
CA LEU A 72 -4.71 6.29 -18.48
C LEU A 72 -5.78 5.23 -18.22
N LEU A 73 -5.69 4.11 -18.92
CA LEU A 73 -6.45 2.89 -18.63
C LEU A 73 -5.57 1.88 -17.87
N LEU A 74 -6.24 1.02 -17.12
CA LEU A 74 -5.69 -0.21 -16.56
C LEU A 74 -6.13 -1.39 -17.41
N ALA A 75 -5.18 -2.26 -17.72
CA ALA A 75 -5.45 -3.61 -18.20
C ALA A 75 -4.97 -4.62 -17.16
N ALA A 76 -5.91 -5.24 -16.44
CA ALA A 76 -5.63 -6.37 -15.57
C ALA A 76 -5.57 -7.65 -16.43
N ALA A 77 -4.36 -8.03 -16.82
CA ALA A 77 -4.10 -9.17 -17.69
C ALA A 77 -4.29 -10.50 -16.94
N PRO A 78 -4.71 -11.58 -17.62
CA PRO A 78 -4.71 -12.91 -17.04
C PRO A 78 -3.28 -13.34 -16.67
N PRO A 79 -3.12 -14.30 -15.75
CA PRO A 79 -1.84 -14.91 -15.46
C PRO A 79 -1.24 -15.54 -16.72
N GLU A 80 0.08 -15.54 -16.82
CA GLU A 80 0.78 -16.13 -17.96
C GLU A 80 0.77 -17.65 -17.83
N THR A 81 0.28 -18.36 -18.85
CA THR A 81 0.23 -19.82 -18.85
C THR A 81 1.54 -20.46 -19.32
N ASP A 82 2.40 -19.70 -20.00
CA ASP A 82 3.69 -20.15 -20.53
C ASP A 82 4.80 -19.16 -20.16
N ALA A 83 5.89 -19.68 -19.59
CA ALA A 83 7.01 -18.87 -19.15
C ALA A 83 7.76 -18.20 -20.33
N LEU A 84 8.18 -16.95 -20.10
CA LEU A 84 9.21 -16.14 -20.76
C LEU A 84 8.80 -15.26 -21.95
N ASP A 85 8.98 -13.95 -21.78
CA ASP A 85 9.78 -13.10 -22.68
C ASP A 85 10.12 -11.76 -21.97
N THR A 86 11.27 -11.73 -21.28
CA THR A 86 11.90 -10.47 -20.89
C THR A 86 12.80 -10.03 -22.02
N ALA A 87 12.45 -8.93 -22.69
CA ALA A 87 13.49 -8.12 -23.33
C ALA A 87 14.56 -7.78 -22.27
N PRO A 88 15.85 -7.65 -22.61
CA PRO A 88 16.94 -7.57 -21.63
C PRO A 88 16.80 -6.46 -20.58
N ASP A 89 16.05 -5.41 -20.91
CA ASP A 89 15.85 -4.21 -20.07
C ASP A 89 14.45 -4.14 -19.44
N GLU A 90 13.63 -5.19 -19.57
CA GLU A 90 12.24 -5.21 -19.11
C GLU A 90 12.05 -6.14 -17.92
N ILE A 91 11.71 -5.55 -16.76
CA ILE A 91 11.54 -6.31 -15.52
C ILE A 91 10.11 -6.10 -15.00
N TRP A 92 9.44 -7.22 -14.70
CA TRP A 92 8.18 -7.21 -13.98
C TRP A 92 8.46 -7.09 -12.47
N LEU A 93 8.06 -5.97 -11.88
CA LEU A 93 8.36 -5.69 -10.47
C LEU A 93 7.09 -5.42 -9.67
N GLY A 94 7.10 -5.86 -8.41
CA GLY A 94 6.11 -5.45 -7.42
C GLY A 94 6.52 -4.14 -6.75
N LEU A 95 5.56 -3.45 -6.13
CA LEU A 95 5.83 -2.23 -5.35
C LEU A 95 6.85 -2.45 -4.21
N ARG A 96 6.97 -3.67 -3.65
CA ARG A 96 8.03 -4.01 -2.67
C ARG A 96 9.43 -3.95 -3.29
N ASP A 97 9.58 -4.36 -4.54
CA ASP A 97 10.86 -4.42 -5.26
C ASP A 97 11.25 -3.06 -5.86
N LEU A 98 10.25 -2.23 -6.16
CA LEU A 98 10.40 -0.85 -6.66
C LEU A 98 10.61 0.16 -5.53
N GLY A 99 10.54 -0.28 -4.27
CA GLY A 99 10.49 0.58 -3.10
C GLY A 99 11.63 1.61 -3.03
N GLY A 100 11.34 2.87 -3.36
CA GLY A 100 12.28 3.99 -3.34
C GLY A 100 13.06 4.23 -4.63
N ARG A 101 12.83 3.43 -5.69
CA ARG A 101 13.48 3.57 -7.01
C ARG A 101 12.68 4.41 -8.00
N ILE A 102 11.38 4.55 -7.79
CA ILE A 102 10.45 5.32 -8.63
C ILE A 102 9.98 6.57 -7.88
N ASP A 103 9.66 7.64 -8.60
CA ASP A 103 9.23 8.90 -7.99
C ASP A 103 7.82 8.81 -7.37
N GLY A 104 7.38 9.90 -6.74
CA GLY A 104 6.08 9.95 -6.06
C GLY A 104 4.88 9.78 -7.00
N ARG A 105 4.97 10.26 -8.25
CA ARG A 105 3.89 10.20 -9.24
C ARG A 105 3.75 8.78 -9.79
N GLU A 106 4.87 8.17 -10.17
CA GLU A 106 4.90 6.77 -10.61
C GLU A 106 4.46 5.83 -9.47
N SER A 107 4.82 6.14 -8.23
CA SER A 107 4.34 5.40 -7.05
C SER A 107 2.82 5.46 -6.91
N GLU A 108 2.20 6.63 -7.06
CA GLU A 108 0.74 6.78 -6.97
C GLU A 108 0.00 6.00 -8.07
N LEU A 109 0.50 6.08 -9.31
CA LEU A 109 -0.05 5.34 -10.44
C LEU A 109 0.08 3.83 -10.23
N LEU A 110 1.27 3.37 -9.82
CA LEU A 110 1.54 1.97 -9.52
C LEU A 110 0.63 1.40 -8.45
N ILE A 111 0.52 2.09 -7.31
CA ILE A 111 -0.32 1.68 -6.19
C ILE A 111 -1.77 1.55 -6.65
N SER A 112 -2.26 2.53 -7.41
CA SER A 112 -3.63 2.55 -7.93
C SER A 112 -3.88 1.40 -8.91
N ALA A 113 -2.93 1.15 -9.82
CA ALA A 113 -3.02 0.10 -10.81
C ALA A 113 -3.03 -1.29 -10.16
N ILE A 114 -2.10 -1.58 -9.24
CA ILE A 114 -2.04 -2.88 -8.54
C ILE A 114 -3.30 -3.11 -7.71
N ALA A 115 -3.73 -2.11 -6.92
CA ALA A 115 -4.91 -2.25 -6.06
C ALA A 115 -6.18 -2.56 -6.87
N LEU A 116 -6.40 -1.79 -7.95
CA LEU A 116 -7.57 -1.97 -8.79
C LEU A 116 -7.52 -3.27 -9.59
N ALA A 117 -6.34 -3.65 -10.11
CA ALA A 117 -6.17 -4.90 -10.85
C ALA A 117 -6.47 -6.12 -9.97
N GLY A 118 -5.96 -6.15 -8.74
CA GLY A 118 -6.25 -7.23 -7.79
C GLY A 118 -7.75 -7.37 -7.55
N TRP A 119 -8.44 -6.26 -7.29
CA TRP A 119 -9.89 -6.29 -7.10
C TRP A 119 -10.67 -6.73 -8.35
N LEU A 120 -10.25 -6.29 -9.54
CA LEU A 120 -10.89 -6.70 -10.80
C LEU A 120 -10.82 -8.21 -11.01
N GLN A 121 -9.71 -8.85 -10.63
CA GLN A 121 -9.53 -10.30 -10.74
C GLN A 121 -10.27 -11.07 -9.64
N ASP A 122 -10.22 -10.59 -8.39
CA ASP A 122 -10.73 -11.35 -7.24
C ASP A 122 -12.25 -11.25 -7.04
N ALA A 123 -12.90 -10.21 -7.56
CA ALA A 123 -14.28 -9.86 -7.22
C ALA A 123 -15.33 -10.24 -8.30
N ALA A 124 -15.08 -11.28 -9.10
CA ALA A 124 -15.97 -11.65 -10.22
C ALA A 124 -17.41 -12.03 -9.77
N PHE A 125 -17.58 -12.56 -8.56
CA PHE A 125 -18.86 -13.04 -8.04
C PHE A 125 -19.34 -12.25 -6.81
N CYS A 126 -20.65 -12.20 -6.62
CA CYS A 126 -21.28 -11.52 -5.50
C CYS A 126 -21.05 -12.29 -4.19
N PRO A 127 -20.41 -11.72 -3.15
CA PRO A 127 -20.21 -12.38 -1.87
C PRO A 127 -21.51 -12.64 -1.10
N THR A 128 -22.64 -12.03 -1.48
CA THR A 128 -23.94 -12.24 -0.81
C THR A 128 -24.69 -13.45 -1.37
N CYS A 129 -24.71 -13.64 -2.70
CA CYS A 129 -25.56 -14.65 -3.34
C CYS A 129 -24.84 -15.56 -4.33
N GLY A 130 -23.53 -15.39 -4.55
CA GLY A 130 -22.73 -16.19 -5.48
C GLY A 130 -22.95 -15.88 -6.97
N GLY A 131 -23.88 -15.00 -7.32
CA GLY A 131 -24.18 -14.65 -8.71
C GLY A 131 -23.05 -13.85 -9.38
N GLU A 132 -22.91 -14.00 -10.69
CA GLU A 132 -21.97 -13.21 -11.50
C GLU A 132 -22.22 -11.69 -11.35
N THR A 133 -21.14 -10.93 -11.53
CA THR A 133 -21.17 -9.47 -11.49
C THR A 133 -20.71 -8.87 -12.80
N GLU A 134 -21.32 -7.76 -13.16
CA GLU A 134 -20.92 -6.93 -14.29
C GLU A 134 -20.16 -5.69 -13.81
N LEU A 135 -19.13 -5.28 -14.57
CA LEU A 135 -18.42 -4.05 -14.28
C LEU A 135 -19.30 -2.82 -14.52
N ARG A 136 -19.09 -1.81 -13.68
CA ARG A 136 -19.73 -0.49 -13.70
C ARG A 136 -18.69 0.57 -13.34
N GLN A 137 -19.04 1.82 -13.58
CA GLN A 137 -18.20 2.98 -13.29
C GLN A 137 -16.77 2.86 -13.84
N ALA A 138 -16.65 2.49 -15.13
CA ALA A 138 -15.37 2.24 -15.80
C ALA A 138 -14.40 1.36 -14.98
N GLY A 139 -14.93 0.31 -14.34
CA GLY A 139 -14.15 -0.66 -13.56
C GLY A 139 -13.98 -0.32 -12.08
N TRP A 140 -14.63 0.73 -11.57
CA TRP A 140 -14.59 1.11 -10.14
C TRP A 140 -15.78 0.60 -9.32
N SER A 141 -16.71 -0.10 -9.94
CA SER A 141 -17.75 -0.85 -9.22
C SER A 141 -18.20 -2.07 -10.01
N ARG A 142 -18.86 -2.98 -9.29
CA ARG A 142 -19.48 -4.18 -9.83
C ARG A 142 -20.93 -4.22 -9.39
N ARG A 143 -21.83 -4.63 -10.28
CA ARG A 143 -23.24 -4.85 -9.95
C ARG A 143 -23.55 -6.34 -10.10
N CYS A 144 -24.16 -6.95 -9.08
CA CYS A 144 -24.61 -8.32 -9.16
C CYS A 144 -25.80 -8.46 -10.11
N LEU A 145 -25.72 -9.42 -11.04
CA LEU A 145 -26.77 -9.68 -12.02
C LEU A 145 -27.99 -10.39 -11.43
N VAL A 146 -27.85 -11.01 -10.26
CA VAL A 146 -28.92 -11.77 -9.59
C VAL A 146 -29.65 -10.91 -8.56
N CYS A 147 -28.93 -10.34 -7.60
CA CYS A 147 -29.54 -9.59 -6.49
C CYS A 147 -29.45 -8.06 -6.63
N GLY A 148 -28.80 -7.55 -7.69
CA GLY A 148 -28.69 -6.11 -7.96
C GLY A 148 -27.74 -5.33 -7.04
N ARG A 149 -27.10 -5.97 -6.05
CA ARG A 149 -26.17 -5.32 -5.11
C ARG A 149 -24.95 -4.75 -5.80
N GLN A 150 -24.48 -3.61 -5.32
CA GLN A 150 -23.24 -2.98 -5.75
C GLN A 150 -22.06 -3.36 -4.85
N HIS A 151 -20.89 -3.52 -5.47
CA HIS A 151 -19.62 -3.80 -4.82
C HIS A 151 -18.57 -2.82 -5.33
N PHE A 152 -17.68 -2.41 -4.44
CA PHE A 152 -16.61 -1.46 -4.71
C PHE A 152 -15.25 -2.07 -4.34
N PRO A 153 -14.14 -1.56 -4.88
CA PRO A 153 -12.80 -1.88 -4.42
C PRO A 153 -12.70 -1.78 -2.89
N ARG A 154 -12.15 -2.81 -2.26
CA ARG A 154 -12.01 -2.88 -0.79
C ARG A 154 -10.62 -2.41 -0.37
N THR A 155 -10.57 -1.77 0.79
CA THR A 155 -9.32 -1.44 1.46
C THR A 155 -9.46 -1.78 2.93
N ASP A 156 -8.50 -2.55 3.45
CA ASP A 156 -8.52 -3.06 4.82
C ASP A 156 -7.67 -2.11 5.70
N PRO A 157 -8.27 -1.34 6.62
CA PRO A 157 -7.53 -0.40 7.45
C PRO A 157 -6.61 -1.14 8.44
N ALA A 158 -5.37 -0.66 8.56
CA ALA A 158 -4.41 -1.13 9.53
C ALA A 158 -3.65 0.07 10.12
N VAL A 159 -3.42 0.07 11.42
CA VAL A 159 -2.62 1.11 12.08
C VAL A 159 -1.15 0.72 12.05
N ILE A 160 -0.25 1.72 12.09
CA ILE A 160 1.18 1.51 12.32
C ILE A 160 1.70 2.61 13.22
N VAL A 161 2.35 2.24 14.33
CA VAL A 161 2.64 3.18 15.42
C VAL A 161 4.14 3.21 15.71
N ALA A 162 4.72 4.42 15.63
CA ALA A 162 6.04 4.69 16.20
C ALA A 162 5.86 5.07 17.68
N VAL A 163 6.40 4.25 18.57
CA VAL A 163 6.17 4.34 20.02
C VAL A 163 7.39 4.97 20.69
N GLU A 164 7.18 6.08 21.38
CA GLU A 164 8.21 6.93 21.97
C GLU A 164 8.27 6.75 23.49
N SER A 165 9.48 6.83 24.05
CA SER A 165 9.68 6.92 25.49
C SER A 165 9.13 8.24 26.01
N ARG A 166 8.90 8.34 27.32
CA ARG A 166 8.28 9.53 27.92
C ARG A 166 9.12 10.79 27.76
N ASP A 167 10.44 10.62 27.72
CA ASP A 167 11.42 11.67 27.47
C ASP A 167 11.59 12.02 25.97
N GLY A 168 11.00 11.23 25.05
CA GLY A 168 11.14 11.42 23.60
C GLY A 168 12.51 11.04 23.02
N GLU A 169 13.40 10.45 23.83
CA GLU A 169 14.79 10.16 23.46
C GLU A 169 14.99 8.75 22.88
N ARG A 170 14.01 7.86 23.05
CA ARG A 170 14.04 6.49 22.55
C ARG A 170 12.77 6.11 21.80
N LEU A 171 12.95 5.22 20.83
CA LEU A 171 11.88 4.63 20.03
C LEU A 171 11.80 3.13 20.34
N LEU A 172 10.63 2.63 20.73
CA LEU A 172 10.38 1.21 20.89
C LEU A 172 10.09 0.61 19.51
N LEU A 173 10.86 -0.42 19.15
CA LEU A 173 10.64 -1.18 17.91
C LEU A 173 10.54 -2.68 18.23
N GLY A 174 9.77 -3.39 17.42
CA GLY A 174 9.59 -4.84 17.50
C GLY A 174 10.23 -5.56 16.32
N ALA A 175 10.76 -6.76 16.57
CA ALA A 175 11.21 -7.70 15.56
C ALA A 175 10.14 -8.80 15.37
N ASN A 176 9.54 -8.85 14.19
CA ASN A 176 8.46 -9.80 13.90
C ASN A 176 9.01 -11.17 13.45
N ALA A 177 8.40 -12.25 13.94
CA ALA A 177 8.79 -13.63 13.68
C ALA A 177 8.89 -13.97 12.19
N ASN A 178 7.97 -13.42 11.38
CA ASN A 178 7.88 -13.69 9.93
C ASN A 178 9.11 -13.19 9.14
N TRP A 179 9.90 -12.27 9.72
CA TRP A 179 11.11 -11.73 9.09
C TRP A 179 12.41 -12.35 9.65
N GLY A 180 12.27 -13.36 10.51
CA GLY A 180 13.39 -14.08 11.14
C GLY A 180 14.21 -13.21 12.10
N GLY A 181 13.60 -12.19 12.70
CA GLY A 181 14.26 -11.32 13.69
C GLY A 181 15.34 -10.37 13.14
N ARG A 182 15.51 -10.29 11.82
CA ARG A 182 16.60 -9.51 11.19
C ARG A 182 16.35 -8.00 11.12
N MET A 183 15.11 -7.58 11.37
CA MET A 183 14.66 -6.20 11.19
C MET A 183 13.77 -5.79 12.36
N PHE A 184 13.99 -4.57 12.85
CA PHE A 184 13.14 -3.92 13.85
C PHE A 184 12.27 -2.86 13.18
N SER A 185 10.97 -2.85 13.47
CA SER A 185 9.98 -1.97 12.85
C SER A 185 9.02 -1.39 13.89
N CYS A 186 8.28 -0.36 13.49
CA CYS A 186 7.05 0.05 14.15
C CYS A 186 6.07 -1.13 14.21
N PHE A 187 5.20 -1.10 15.22
CA PHE A 187 4.13 -2.07 15.47
C PHE A 187 2.93 -1.77 14.58
N ALA A 188 2.26 -2.81 14.07
CA ALA A 188 1.19 -2.62 13.11
C ALA A 188 0.18 -3.76 13.15
N GLY A 189 -1.10 -3.41 13.12
CA GLY A 189 -2.18 -4.39 13.13
C GLY A 189 -3.46 -3.88 12.50
N PHE A 190 -4.35 -4.82 12.19
CA PHE A 190 -5.59 -4.53 11.48
C PHE A 190 -6.63 -3.95 12.44
N THR A 191 -7.42 -3.00 11.93
CA THR A 191 -8.58 -2.50 12.67
C THR A 191 -9.67 -3.55 12.68
N GLU A 192 -10.12 -3.95 13.86
CA GLU A 192 -11.20 -4.93 14.02
C GLU A 192 -12.58 -4.30 13.80
N ALA A 193 -13.58 -5.17 13.61
CA ALA A 193 -14.96 -4.74 13.39
C ALA A 193 -15.51 -3.99 14.62
N GLY A 194 -15.80 -2.70 14.44
CA GLY A 194 -16.33 -1.84 15.48
C GLY A 194 -15.28 -0.99 16.21
N GLU A 195 -14.00 -1.16 15.88
CA GLU A 195 -12.93 -0.33 16.42
C GLU A 195 -12.82 1.03 15.71
N SER A 196 -12.42 2.05 16.50
CA SER A 196 -11.78 3.25 15.95
C SER A 196 -10.30 2.97 15.67
N LEU A 197 -9.66 3.76 14.80
CA LEU A 197 -8.22 3.63 14.54
C LEU A 197 -7.41 3.85 15.82
N GLU A 198 -7.86 4.75 16.68
CA GLU A 198 -7.27 4.99 17.98
C GLU A 198 -7.38 3.75 18.87
N SER A 199 -8.58 3.16 18.99
CA SER A 199 -8.79 1.93 19.77
C SER A 199 -7.91 0.79 19.28
N THR A 200 -7.79 0.60 17.96
CA THR A 200 -6.88 -0.38 17.37
C THR A 200 -5.43 -0.10 17.79
N ALA A 201 -4.97 1.15 17.72
CA ALA A 201 -3.61 1.49 18.14
C ALA A 201 -3.37 1.23 19.63
N TYR A 202 -4.34 1.48 20.51
CA TYR A 202 -4.20 1.15 21.93
C TYR A 202 -4.13 -0.37 22.16
N ARG A 203 -5.01 -1.14 21.51
CA ARG A 203 -5.05 -2.62 21.64
C ARG A 203 -3.78 -3.27 21.10
N GLU A 204 -3.42 -2.99 19.85
CA GLU A 204 -2.29 -3.61 19.16
C GLU A 204 -0.97 -3.39 19.91
N ILE A 205 -0.75 -2.18 20.43
CA ILE A 205 0.50 -1.87 21.16
C ILE A 205 0.57 -2.59 22.51
N GLU A 206 -0.55 -2.70 23.22
CA GLU A 206 -0.58 -3.47 24.47
C GLU A 206 -0.39 -4.97 24.20
N GLU A 207 -1.00 -5.52 23.15
CA GLU A 207 -0.88 -6.92 22.76
C GLU A 207 0.55 -7.30 22.34
N GLU A 208 1.13 -6.57 21.38
CA GLU A 208 2.41 -6.94 20.77
C GLU A 208 3.65 -6.59 21.61
N SER A 209 3.54 -5.56 22.45
CA SER A 209 4.69 -4.96 23.12
C SER A 209 4.53 -4.75 24.63
N GLY A 210 3.35 -5.03 25.19
CA GLY A 210 3.07 -4.94 26.61
C GLY A 210 2.99 -3.52 27.18
N VAL A 211 3.32 -2.48 26.40
CA VAL A 211 3.27 -1.09 26.84
C VAL A 211 1.89 -0.48 26.62
N ARG A 212 1.51 0.45 27.51
CA ARG A 212 0.32 1.28 27.36
C ARG A 212 0.71 2.67 26.86
N LEU A 213 -0.18 3.29 26.11
CA LEU A 213 0.03 4.61 25.53
C LEU A 213 -0.62 5.69 26.38
N SER A 214 0.11 6.78 26.64
CA SER A 214 -0.41 8.00 27.28
C SER A 214 -1.00 8.99 26.27
N ALA A 215 -0.46 8.99 25.05
CA ALA A 215 -0.84 9.91 23.98
C ALA A 215 -0.68 9.26 22.61
N LEU A 216 -1.54 9.65 21.68
CA LEU A 216 -1.56 9.14 20.31
C LEU A 216 -1.82 10.32 19.34
N ARG A 217 -1.03 10.40 18.27
CA ARG A 217 -1.11 11.46 17.25
C ARG A 217 -1.04 10.85 15.86
N TYR A 218 -2.05 11.13 15.03
CA TYR A 218 -2.01 10.80 13.60
C TYR A 218 -0.90 11.59 12.90
N VAL A 219 -0.17 10.91 12.00
CA VAL A 219 0.91 11.53 11.20
C VAL A 219 0.55 11.53 9.71
N SER A 220 0.31 10.35 9.14
CA SER A 220 0.02 10.21 7.71
C SER A 220 -0.61 8.86 7.40
N SER A 221 -1.00 8.63 6.15
CA SER A 221 -1.44 7.31 5.69
C SER A 221 -0.75 6.91 4.38
N GLN A 222 -0.64 5.60 4.16
CA GLN A 222 -0.04 5.02 2.97
C GLN A 222 -0.91 3.85 2.47
N PRO A 223 -1.40 3.89 1.23
CA PRO A 223 -2.01 2.70 0.64
C PRO A 223 -0.95 1.62 0.44
N TRP A 224 -1.27 0.40 0.84
CA TRP A 224 -0.38 -0.76 0.82
C TRP A 224 -1.09 -1.96 0.19
N PRO A 225 -1.09 -2.07 -1.17
CA PRO A 225 -1.92 -3.01 -1.91
C PRO A 225 -1.34 -4.44 -1.90
N PHE A 226 -0.98 -4.94 -0.72
CA PHE A 226 -0.45 -6.29 -0.48
C PHE A 226 -1.12 -6.93 0.75
N PRO A 227 -2.33 -7.46 0.61
CA PRO A 227 -3.12 -7.52 -0.63
C PRO A 227 -3.94 -6.24 -0.90
N ARG A 228 -4.38 -5.50 0.14
CA ARG A 228 -5.27 -4.34 -0.03
C ARG A 228 -5.39 -3.46 1.22
N SER A 229 -4.30 -3.21 1.94
CA SER A 229 -4.34 -2.45 3.19
C SER A 229 -4.28 -0.93 2.97
N LEU A 230 -4.85 -0.15 3.90
CA LEU A 230 -4.50 1.26 4.10
C LEU A 230 -3.78 1.37 5.43
N MET A 231 -2.47 1.62 5.38
CA MET A 231 -1.68 1.85 6.58
C MET A 231 -1.93 3.27 7.10
N VAL A 232 -2.36 3.38 8.35
CA VAL A 232 -2.59 4.65 9.05
C VAL A 232 -1.49 4.82 10.10
N GLY A 233 -0.59 5.76 9.84
CA GLY A 233 0.59 6.01 10.66
C GLY A 233 0.31 6.94 11.83
N PHE A 234 0.69 6.49 13.02
CA PHE A 234 0.62 7.25 14.26
C PHE A 234 2.01 7.35 14.92
N ARG A 235 2.17 8.41 15.72
CA ARG A 235 3.20 8.50 16.76
C ARG A 235 2.50 8.45 18.11
N ALA A 236 3.09 7.75 19.06
CA ALA A 236 2.51 7.56 20.38
C ALA A 236 3.58 7.67 21.47
N VAL A 237 3.18 8.05 22.67
CA VAL A 237 4.06 8.10 23.85
C VAL A 237 3.58 7.05 24.85
N VAL A 238 4.49 6.30 25.46
CA VAL A 238 4.13 5.29 26.47
C VAL A 238 3.83 5.89 27.85
N ASP A 239 3.14 5.13 28.69
CA ASP A 239 2.94 5.42 30.12
C ASP A 239 4.13 4.97 30.99
N ASP A 240 4.72 3.81 30.69
CA ASP A 240 5.80 3.18 31.45
C ASP A 240 6.67 2.29 30.55
N GLU A 241 7.91 2.71 30.32
CA GLU A 241 8.89 2.02 29.49
C GLU A 241 9.28 0.63 30.02
N SER A 242 9.12 0.37 31.32
CA SER A 242 9.57 -0.87 31.97
C SER A 242 8.66 -2.07 31.70
N THR A 243 7.46 -1.82 31.19
CA THR A 243 6.47 -2.86 30.83
C THR A 243 6.75 -3.52 29.48
N ALA A 244 7.67 -2.95 28.68
CA ALA A 244 7.97 -3.41 27.34
C ALA A 244 8.39 -4.89 27.32
N ARG A 245 7.55 -5.72 26.71
CA ARG A 245 7.76 -7.16 26.56
C ARG A 245 7.03 -7.66 25.32
N ALA A 246 7.76 -8.40 24.49
CA ALA A 246 7.22 -9.01 23.28
C ALA A 246 6.19 -10.10 23.63
N ASP A 247 5.16 -10.27 22.80
CA ASP A 247 4.17 -11.35 22.94
C ASP A 247 4.79 -12.76 22.81
N GLY A 248 5.87 -12.90 22.05
CA GLY A 248 6.54 -14.16 21.75
C GLY A 248 5.90 -15.00 20.63
N GLU A 249 4.83 -14.50 20.01
CA GLU A 249 4.11 -15.13 18.90
C GLU A 249 4.35 -14.36 17.61
N GLU A 250 3.87 -13.11 17.52
CA GLU A 250 4.06 -12.25 16.36
C GLU A 250 5.35 -11.45 16.47
N ILE A 251 5.60 -10.87 17.64
CA ILE A 251 6.82 -10.14 17.98
C ILE A 251 7.69 -11.00 18.89
N ILE A 252 8.91 -11.29 18.44
CA ILE A 252 9.85 -12.16 19.17
C ILE A 252 10.83 -11.36 20.04
N GLU A 253 11.02 -10.08 19.73
CA GLU A 253 11.89 -9.18 20.48
C GLU A 253 11.34 -7.75 20.39
N VAL A 254 11.31 -7.05 21.51
CA VAL A 254 11.07 -5.60 21.55
C VAL A 254 12.27 -4.93 22.20
N ARG A 255 12.66 -3.77 21.68
CA ARG A 255 13.79 -3.02 22.21
C ARG A 255 13.61 -1.52 22.06
N TRP A 256 14.06 -0.80 23.08
CA TRP A 256 14.18 0.66 23.05
C TRP A 256 15.48 1.04 22.33
N PHE A 257 15.37 1.87 21.29
CA PHE A 257 16.48 2.36 20.49
C PHE A 257 16.72 3.84 20.75
N THR A 258 17.95 4.19 21.05
CA THR A 258 18.38 5.60 21.11
C THR A 258 18.46 6.21 19.71
N ARG A 259 18.40 7.54 19.63
CA ARG A 259 18.62 8.28 18.37
C ARG A 259 19.94 7.90 17.70
N ALA A 260 21.01 7.70 18.48
CA ALA A 260 22.32 7.31 17.95
C ALA A 260 22.29 5.93 17.27
N GLU A 261 21.62 4.95 17.88
CA GLU A 261 21.45 3.62 17.28
C GLU A 261 20.58 3.66 16.03
N ILE A 262 19.49 4.43 16.04
CA ILE A 262 18.66 4.66 14.85
C ILE A 262 19.49 5.31 13.74
N GLY A 263 20.25 6.36 14.03
CA GLY A 263 21.13 7.02 13.07
C GLY A 263 22.16 6.06 12.45
N SER A 264 22.79 5.21 13.28
CA SER A 264 23.72 4.18 12.80
C SER A 264 23.03 3.15 11.90
N ALA A 265 21.83 2.69 12.26
CA ALA A 265 21.06 1.74 11.45
C ALA A 265 20.57 2.37 10.12
N LEU A 266 20.18 3.64 10.13
CA LEU A 266 19.82 4.39 8.93
C LEU A 266 20.99 4.54 7.95
N ALA A 267 22.22 4.69 8.46
CA ALA A 267 23.45 4.76 7.66
C ALA A 267 23.88 3.39 7.09
N GLY A 268 23.29 2.29 7.57
CA GLY A 268 23.66 0.92 7.18
C GLY A 268 24.82 0.32 7.98
N ASP A 269 25.32 1.05 8.98
CA ASP A 269 26.45 0.64 9.83
C ASP A 269 25.99 0.06 11.18
N GLY A 270 24.68 0.09 11.45
CA GLY A 270 24.08 -0.32 12.73
C GLY A 270 23.92 -1.83 12.88
N PRO A 271 23.79 -2.32 14.13
CA PRO A 271 23.68 -3.76 14.42
C PRO A 271 22.33 -4.38 14.05
N VAL A 272 21.37 -3.59 13.55
CA VAL A 272 20.00 -4.03 13.22
C VAL A 272 19.55 -3.48 11.87
N GLY A 273 18.71 -4.25 11.16
CA GLY A 273 18.01 -3.77 9.97
C GLY A 273 16.79 -2.92 10.31
N LEU A 274 16.51 -1.91 9.48
CA LEU A 274 15.29 -1.11 9.53
C LEU A 274 14.45 -1.31 8.24
N PRO A 275 13.15 -1.00 8.26
CA PRO A 275 12.30 -1.08 7.08
C PRO A 275 12.84 -0.26 5.90
N GLY A 276 12.58 -0.73 4.68
CA GLY A 276 13.03 -0.08 3.45
C GLY A 276 12.44 1.33 3.26
N PRO A 277 13.07 2.18 2.42
CA PRO A 277 12.73 3.59 2.23
C PRO A 277 11.32 3.86 1.70
N ALA A 278 10.68 2.85 1.11
CA ALA A 278 9.30 2.93 0.64
C ALA A 278 8.23 2.78 1.73
N SER A 279 8.58 2.24 2.89
CA SER A 279 7.61 1.93 3.94
C SER A 279 7.25 3.16 4.79
N ILE A 280 5.99 3.26 5.20
CA ILE A 280 5.54 4.24 6.20
C ILE A 280 6.23 4.04 7.54
N ALA A 281 6.59 2.80 7.90
CA ALA A 281 7.39 2.52 9.10
C ALA A 281 8.73 3.31 9.06
N ARG A 282 9.45 3.23 7.93
CA ARG A 282 10.68 4.00 7.73
C ARG A 282 10.43 5.50 7.77
N ALA A 283 9.31 5.97 7.21
CA ALA A 283 8.94 7.38 7.24
C ALA A 283 8.67 7.89 8.67
N LEU A 284 7.96 7.11 9.50
CA LEU A 284 7.69 7.44 10.90
C LEU A 284 8.97 7.45 11.76
N ILE A 285 9.87 6.48 11.52
CA ILE A 285 11.18 6.43 12.19
C ILE A 285 12.03 7.65 11.82
N LEU A 286 12.05 8.04 10.54
CA LEU A 286 12.75 9.24 10.08
C LEU A 286 12.14 10.51 10.65
N ASP A 287 10.81 10.64 10.64
CA ASP A 287 10.10 11.76 11.24
C ASP A 287 10.50 11.91 12.71
N TRP A 288 10.41 10.85 13.51
CA TRP A 288 10.87 10.88 14.90
C TRP A 288 12.34 11.26 15.03
N TYR A 289 13.23 10.68 14.22
CA TYR A 289 14.67 10.89 14.28
C TYR A 289 15.07 12.34 13.97
N GLU A 290 14.39 12.97 12.99
CA GLU A 290 14.64 14.34 12.53
C GLU A 290 13.95 15.40 13.38
N ASP A 291 12.83 15.07 14.03
CA ASP A 291 12.06 15.95 14.91
C ASP A 291 12.87 16.27 16.18
N LYS A 292 13.73 17.28 16.05
CA LYS A 292 14.46 17.91 17.15
C LYS A 292 13.51 18.85 17.89
N ALA A 293 13.19 18.54 19.14
CA ALA A 293 12.73 19.54 20.10
C ALA A 293 13.85 20.55 20.40
#